data_AF-A0A920A6T3-F1
#
_entry.id   AF-A0A920A6T3-F1
#
_cell.length_a   1.000
_cell.length_b   1.000
_cell.length_c   1.000
_cell.angle_alpha   90.00
_cell.angle_beta   90.00
_cell.angle_gamma   90.00
#
_symmetry.space_group_name_H-M   'P 1'
#
loop_
_entity.id
_entity.type
_entity.pdbx_description
1 polymer ?
#
loop_
_entity_poly.entity_id
_entity_poly.type
_entity_poly.pdbx_seq_one_letter_code
_entity_poly.pdbx_strand_id
1 'polypeptide(L)'
;MRKGFVLISTLALIVILSFLILVISRLIYNDTIKSTVYTSSIEKRIELINSEKLFTNTLLNNSALLKNLTFAESQLNIFANTKYENLDIELYDMTNCFNLNTLVKPFRSIYVKNEDNGLFFENLLLINNIDRTKHRELIDRLYDALDSDRLPEPFGAEDLFYTTQDELSLNPDQLFLHKSQIKNLAMLTTSELEMIYKNICALPDNDVVFNINELNNENYQVLLSIYPDLSLKDIETIILSKPIEGYQNFSNLLELTNITAFKLTEDYLTFEPKYIQILYKVKYEDTFFNLLSIITLESRNNNIIRRSIST
;
A
#
# COMPACT_ATOMS: atom_id res chain seq x y z
N MET A 1 -3.93 42.77 66.94
CA MET A 1 -3.48 41.56 66.22
C MET A 1 -4.55 40.92 65.34
N ARG A 2 -5.83 40.79 65.77
CA ARG A 2 -6.90 40.14 64.96
C ARG A 2 -7.18 40.78 63.58
N LYS A 3 -7.17 42.11 63.46
CA LYS A 3 -7.47 42.81 62.19
C LYS A 3 -6.41 42.59 61.08
N GLY A 4 -5.13 42.44 61.45
CA GLY A 4 -4.06 42.18 60.48
C GLY A 4 -4.07 40.75 59.95
N PHE A 5 -4.43 39.77 60.79
CA PHE A 5 -4.59 38.38 60.38
C PHE A 5 -5.75 38.20 59.39
N VAL A 6 -6.89 38.85 59.64
CA VAL A 6 -8.04 38.83 58.72
C VAL A 6 -7.62 39.39 57.35
N LEU A 7 -6.96 40.54 57.30
CA LEU A 7 -6.50 41.14 56.05
C LEU A 7 -5.54 40.22 55.27
N ILE A 8 -4.53 39.65 55.94
CA ILE A 8 -3.57 38.74 55.31
C ILE A 8 -4.26 37.47 54.81
N SER A 9 -5.18 36.89 55.59
CA SER A 9 -5.93 35.70 55.19
C SER A 9 -6.85 35.97 53.99
N THR A 10 -7.51 37.13 53.94
CA THR A 10 -8.34 37.52 52.80
C THR A 10 -7.50 37.76 51.55
N LEU A 11 -6.32 38.36 51.69
CA LEU A 11 -5.43 38.66 50.56
C LEU A 11 -4.80 37.36 50.03
N ALA A 12 -4.39 36.45 50.90
CA ALA A 12 -3.92 35.12 50.52
C ALA A 12 -5.01 34.31 49.80
N LEU A 13 -6.25 34.35 50.28
CA LEU A 13 -7.38 33.68 49.65
C LEU A 13 -7.67 34.26 48.26
N ILE A 14 -7.63 35.59 48.10
CA ILE A 14 -7.80 36.25 46.79
C ILE A 14 -6.68 35.83 45.82
N VAL A 15 -5.43 35.73 46.29
CA VAL A 15 -4.30 35.31 45.44
C VAL A 15 -4.46 33.85 45.00
N ILE A 16 -4.83 32.95 45.92
CA ILE A 16 -5.08 31.53 45.60
C ILE A 16 -6.23 31.41 44.61
N LEU A 17 -7.34 32.13 44.84
CA LEU A 17 -8.50 32.10 43.95
C LEU A 17 -8.14 32.65 42.55
N SER A 18 -7.39 33.74 42.48
CA SER A 18 -6.91 34.32 41.20
C SER A 18 -6.00 33.34 40.46
N PHE A 19 -5.09 32.66 41.18
CA PHE A 19 -4.23 31.64 40.59
C PHE A 19 -5.04 30.45 40.06
N LEU A 20 -6.01 29.95 40.83
CA LEU A 20 -6.91 28.88 40.40
C LEU A 20 -7.70 29.27 39.15
N ILE A 21 -8.22 30.50 39.09
CA ILE A 21 -8.93 31.02 37.92
C ILE A 21 -8.02 31.03 36.68
N LEU A 22 -6.77 31.46 36.81
CA LEU A 22 -5.81 31.46 35.69
C LEU A 22 -5.51 30.04 35.20
N VAL A 23 -5.33 29.08 36.12
CA VAL A 23 -5.09 27.67 35.76
C VAL A 23 -6.30 27.07 35.05
N ILE A 24 -7.51 27.26 35.58
CA ILE A 24 -8.76 26.75 34.97
C ILE A 24 -8.98 27.39 33.60
N SER A 25 -8.78 28.71 33.47
CA SER A 25 -8.92 29.42 32.20
C SER A 25 -7.98 28.87 31.13
N ARG A 26 -6.71 28.60 31.50
CA ARG A 26 -5.72 27.99 30.59
C ARG A 26 -6.13 26.58 30.16
N LEU A 27 -6.65 25.77 31.07
CA LEU A 27 -7.13 24.42 30.75
C LEU A 27 -8.30 24.47 29.77
N ILE A 28 -9.32 25.28 30.07
CA ILE A 28 -10.49 25.45 29.19
C ILE A 28 -10.05 25.95 27.81
N TYR A 29 -9.16 26.93 27.74
CA TYR A 29 -8.65 27.47 26.48
C TYR A 29 -7.95 26.39 25.64
N ASN A 30 -7.04 25.63 26.25
CA ASN A 30 -6.32 24.55 25.57
C ASN A 30 -7.26 23.43 25.10
N ASP A 31 -8.20 23.02 25.94
CA ASP A 31 -9.17 21.97 25.61
C ASP A 31 -10.12 22.43 24.50
N THR A 32 -10.51 23.71 24.50
CA THR A 32 -11.33 24.30 23.43
C THR A 32 -10.58 24.31 22.11
N ILE A 33 -9.31 24.73 22.07
CA ILE A 33 -8.50 24.69 20.85
C ILE A 33 -8.38 23.26 20.33
N LYS A 34 -8.02 22.31 21.20
CA LYS A 34 -7.89 20.90 20.81
C LYS A 34 -9.19 20.35 20.25
N SER A 35 -10.31 20.65 20.89
CA SER A 35 -11.63 20.22 20.43
C SER A 35 -11.98 20.84 19.07
N THR A 36 -11.71 22.13 18.86
CA THR A 36 -11.98 22.80 17.59
C THR A 36 -11.13 22.21 16.46
N VAL A 37 -9.82 22.08 16.69
CA VAL A 37 -8.89 21.47 15.71
C VAL A 37 -9.31 20.04 15.37
N TYR A 38 -9.71 19.25 16.38
CA TYR A 38 -10.23 17.90 16.16
C TYR A 38 -11.49 17.89 15.31
N THR A 39 -12.50 18.71 15.66
CA THR A 39 -13.76 18.80 14.90
C THR A 39 -13.52 19.24 13.45
N SER A 40 -12.72 20.28 13.23
CA SER A 40 -12.36 20.74 11.89
C SER A 40 -11.58 19.70 11.09
N SER A 41 -10.71 18.91 11.75
CA SER A 41 -10.04 17.77 11.12
C SER A 41 -11.05 16.73 10.62
N ILE A 42 -12.10 16.41 11.40
CA ILE A 42 -13.16 15.50 10.98
C ILE A 42 -13.94 16.05 9.80
N GLU A 43 -14.31 17.34 9.81
CA GLU A 43 -15.01 17.98 8.70
C GLU A 43 -14.20 17.91 7.40
N LYS A 44 -12.90 18.22 7.47
CA LYS A 44 -11.99 18.13 6.32
C LYS A 44 -11.83 16.71 5.78
N ARG A 45 -11.83 15.70 6.65
CA ARG A 45 -11.81 14.29 6.23
C ARG A 45 -13.07 13.90 5.48
N ILE A 46 -14.24 14.31 5.96
CA ILE A 46 -15.52 14.03 5.29
C ILE A 46 -15.56 14.73 3.93
N GLU A 47 -15.13 16.00 3.87
CA GLU A 47 -15.00 16.75 2.63
C GLU A 47 -14.12 16.01 1.61
N LEU A 48 -12.95 15.54 2.04
CA LEU A 48 -12.03 14.78 1.20
C LEU A 48 -12.63 13.47 0.69
N ILE A 49 -13.26 12.67 1.57
CA ILE A 49 -13.89 11.40 1.18
C ILE A 49 -15.00 11.64 0.16
N ASN A 50 -15.79 12.71 0.32
CA ASN A 50 -16.82 13.08 -0.65
C ASN A 50 -16.22 13.54 -1.99
N SER A 51 -15.03 14.14 -1.95
CA SER A 51 -14.29 14.59 -3.14
C SER A 51 -13.53 13.48 -3.87
N GLU A 52 -13.17 12.40 -3.19
CA GLU A 52 -12.36 11.30 -3.72
C GLU A 52 -12.90 10.78 -5.05
N LYS A 53 -14.22 10.59 -5.13
CA LYS A 53 -14.90 10.13 -6.34
C LYS A 53 -14.61 11.02 -7.56
N LEU A 54 -14.42 12.32 -7.36
CA LEU A 54 -14.07 13.24 -8.43
C LEU A 54 -12.66 12.97 -8.95
N PHE A 55 -11.68 12.81 -8.06
CA PHE A 55 -10.29 12.51 -8.42
C PHE A 55 -10.18 11.15 -9.10
N THR A 56 -10.82 10.11 -8.55
CA THR A 56 -10.80 8.77 -9.14
C THR A 56 -11.49 8.75 -10.51
N ASN A 57 -12.58 9.49 -10.70
CA ASN A 57 -13.24 9.61 -12.01
C ASN A 57 -12.37 10.34 -13.04
N THR A 58 -11.60 11.35 -12.62
CA THR A 58 -10.66 12.04 -13.51
C THR A 58 -9.59 11.07 -14.03
N LEU A 59 -9.05 10.21 -13.16
CA LEU A 59 -8.10 9.17 -13.55
C LEU A 59 -8.74 8.13 -14.48
N LEU A 60 -9.87 7.54 -14.06
CA LEU A 60 -10.56 6.47 -14.81
C LEU A 60 -11.00 6.88 -16.23
N ASN A 61 -11.27 8.17 -16.46
CA ASN A 61 -11.73 8.66 -17.75
C ASN A 61 -10.59 9.12 -18.66
N ASN A 62 -9.33 9.03 -18.23
CA ASN A 62 -8.19 9.55 -18.98
C ASN A 62 -7.03 8.56 -19.03
N SER A 63 -7.05 7.69 -20.05
CA SER A 63 -6.00 6.70 -20.32
C SER A 63 -4.59 7.32 -20.43
N ALA A 64 -4.46 8.55 -20.95
CA ALA A 64 -3.16 9.23 -21.01
C ALA A 64 -2.57 9.53 -19.62
N LEU A 65 -3.42 9.79 -18.61
CA LEU A 65 -2.97 9.92 -17.22
C LEU A 65 -2.57 8.56 -16.63
N LEU A 66 -3.30 7.50 -16.96
CA LEU A 66 -3.01 6.15 -16.46
C LEU A 66 -1.68 5.59 -16.99
N LYS A 67 -1.24 6.02 -18.18
CA LYS A 67 0.05 5.63 -18.75
C LYS A 67 1.26 6.35 -18.13
N ASN A 68 1.03 7.46 -17.41
CA ASN A 68 2.08 8.20 -16.71
C ASN A 68 1.53 8.77 -15.40
N LEU A 69 1.69 8.02 -14.30
CA LEU A 69 1.11 8.42 -13.02
C LEU A 69 1.76 9.67 -12.43
N THR A 70 3.03 9.94 -12.72
CA THR A 70 3.69 11.18 -12.28
C THR A 70 3.05 12.41 -12.94
N PHE A 71 2.72 12.31 -14.23
CA PHE A 71 1.97 13.37 -14.91
C PHE A 71 0.55 13.49 -14.35
N ALA A 72 -0.12 12.36 -14.09
CA ALA A 72 -1.44 12.33 -13.47
C ALA A 72 -1.45 13.02 -12.10
N GLU A 73 -0.45 12.73 -11.26
CA GLU A 73 -0.25 13.32 -9.94
C GLU A 73 -0.13 14.84 -10.03
N SER A 74 0.70 15.34 -10.94
CA SER A 74 0.85 16.78 -11.18
C SER A 74 -0.47 17.45 -11.56
N GLN A 75 -1.22 16.85 -12.48
CA GLN A 75 -2.52 17.38 -12.93
C GLN A 75 -3.56 17.37 -11.80
N LEU A 76 -3.62 16.27 -11.02
CA LEU A 76 -4.53 16.16 -9.89
C LEU A 76 -4.21 17.18 -8.81
N ASN A 77 -2.93 17.42 -8.50
CA ASN A 77 -2.53 18.42 -7.50
C ASN A 77 -2.87 19.85 -7.94
N ILE A 78 -2.71 20.19 -9.22
CA ILE A 78 -3.15 21.49 -9.73
C ILE A 78 -4.66 21.65 -9.53
N PHE A 79 -5.44 20.64 -9.93
CA PHE A 79 -6.89 20.66 -9.77
C PHE A 79 -7.32 20.70 -8.29
N ALA A 80 -6.71 19.89 -7.45
CA ALA A 80 -6.99 19.80 -6.01
C ALA A 80 -6.78 21.14 -5.31
N ASN A 81 -5.64 21.81 -5.58
CA ASN A 81 -5.29 23.09 -4.96
C ASN A 81 -6.19 24.26 -5.39
N THR A 82 -6.99 24.12 -6.47
CA THR A 82 -8.03 25.12 -6.80
C THR A 82 -9.25 25.04 -5.89
N LYS A 83 -9.46 23.90 -5.23
CA LYS A 83 -10.70 23.59 -4.50
C LYS A 83 -10.47 23.30 -3.01
N TYR A 84 -9.29 22.77 -2.67
CA TYR A 84 -8.93 22.39 -1.31
C TYR A 84 -7.59 23.02 -0.96
N GLU A 85 -7.57 23.77 0.14
CA GLU A 85 -6.34 24.34 0.67
C GLU A 85 -5.46 23.24 1.29
N ASN A 86 -4.16 23.28 0.98
CA ASN A 86 -3.15 22.40 1.57
C ASN A 86 -3.42 20.89 1.38
N LEU A 87 -4.00 20.50 0.25
CA LEU A 87 -4.17 19.11 -0.16
C LEU A 87 -3.08 18.74 -1.16
N ASP A 88 -2.29 17.73 -0.80
CA ASP A 88 -1.32 17.08 -1.66
C ASP A 88 -1.79 15.64 -1.95
N ILE A 89 -1.66 15.21 -3.19
CA ILE A 89 -2.11 13.91 -3.69
C ILE A 89 -0.88 13.19 -4.25
N GLU A 90 -0.61 11.99 -3.77
CA GLU A 90 0.42 11.12 -4.32
C GLU A 90 -0.22 9.87 -4.91
N LEU A 91 0.27 9.43 -6.07
CA LEU A 91 -0.21 8.23 -6.76
C LEU A 91 0.87 7.16 -6.80
N TYR A 92 0.49 5.93 -6.47
CA TYR A 92 1.37 4.77 -6.52
C TYR A 92 0.70 3.64 -7.29
N ASP A 93 1.42 3.08 -8.27
CA ASP A 93 0.97 1.88 -8.96
C ASP A 93 1.14 0.66 -8.04
N MET A 94 0.03 0.02 -7.70
CA MET A 94 0.02 -1.21 -6.90
C MET A 94 0.06 -2.47 -7.77
N THR A 95 0.17 -2.33 -9.09
CA THR A 95 0.32 -3.45 -10.04
C THR A 95 1.75 -3.98 -10.06
N ASN A 96 2.75 -3.13 -9.75
CA ASN A 96 4.18 -3.47 -9.88
C ASN A 96 4.79 -4.12 -8.63
N CYS A 97 3.99 -4.89 -7.92
CA CYS A 97 4.42 -5.71 -6.81
C CYS A 97 4.00 -7.16 -7.06
N PHE A 98 4.77 -8.10 -6.54
CA PHE A 98 4.37 -9.48 -6.51
C PHE A 98 3.19 -9.64 -5.55
N ASN A 99 1.99 -9.78 -6.11
CA ASN A 99 0.79 -10.03 -5.33
C ASN A 99 0.82 -11.47 -4.80
N LEU A 100 0.95 -11.62 -3.48
CA LEU A 100 1.03 -12.93 -2.81
C LEU A 100 -0.19 -13.81 -3.10
N ASN A 101 -1.36 -13.18 -3.31
CA ASN A 101 -2.59 -13.90 -3.62
C ASN A 101 -2.56 -14.61 -4.98
N THR A 102 -1.59 -14.31 -5.85
CA THR A 102 -1.42 -15.01 -7.13
C THR A 102 -0.81 -16.40 -7.00
N LEU A 103 -0.26 -16.74 -5.82
CA LEU A 103 0.22 -18.10 -5.50
C LEU A 103 -0.89 -19.15 -5.52
N VAL A 104 -2.15 -18.72 -5.46
CA VAL A 104 -3.31 -19.57 -5.70
C VAL A 104 -4.13 -19.02 -6.85
N LYS A 105 -4.91 -19.88 -7.48
CA LYS A 105 -5.84 -19.53 -8.55
C LYS A 105 -7.23 -20.06 -8.27
N PRO A 106 -8.29 -19.35 -8.71
CA PRO A 106 -9.64 -19.83 -8.54
C PRO A 106 -9.85 -21.09 -9.40
N PHE A 107 -10.33 -22.16 -8.78
CA PHE A 107 -10.82 -23.35 -9.45
C PHE A 107 -12.22 -23.67 -8.94
N ARG A 108 -13.24 -23.35 -9.75
CA ARG A 108 -14.66 -23.39 -9.35
C ARG A 108 -14.95 -22.41 -8.22
N SER A 109 -15.19 -22.90 -7.01
CA SER A 109 -15.54 -22.09 -5.82
C SER A 109 -14.48 -22.19 -4.71
N ILE A 110 -13.30 -22.73 -5.04
CA ILE A 110 -12.18 -22.89 -4.13
C ILE A 110 -10.92 -22.29 -4.76
N TYR A 111 -9.94 -21.99 -3.93
CA TYR A 111 -8.59 -21.66 -4.35
C TYR A 111 -7.73 -22.93 -4.34
N VAL A 112 -6.92 -23.08 -5.39
CA VAL A 112 -5.94 -24.16 -5.52
C VAL A 112 -4.58 -23.55 -5.83
N LYS A 113 -3.50 -24.22 -5.42
CA LYS A 113 -2.14 -23.75 -5.69
C LYS A 113 -1.87 -23.47 -7.16
N ASN A 114 -1.02 -22.48 -7.40
CA ASN A 114 -0.56 -22.09 -8.73
C ASN A 114 0.97 -22.21 -8.82
N GLU A 115 1.44 -23.39 -9.20
CA GLU A 115 2.86 -23.75 -9.21
C GLU A 115 3.71 -22.84 -10.12
N ASP A 116 3.16 -22.39 -11.25
CA ASP A 116 3.84 -21.47 -12.17
C ASP A 116 4.17 -20.14 -11.46
N ASN A 117 3.24 -19.60 -10.68
CA ASN A 117 3.45 -18.37 -9.92
C ASN A 117 4.33 -18.60 -8.69
N GLY A 118 4.34 -19.81 -8.14
CA GLY A 118 5.31 -20.23 -7.13
C GLY A 118 6.75 -20.09 -7.62
N LEU A 119 7.02 -20.48 -8.87
CA LEU A 119 8.34 -20.33 -9.48
C LEU A 119 8.73 -18.85 -9.62
N PHE A 120 7.80 -17.98 -10.00
CA PHE A 120 8.06 -16.54 -10.03
C PHE A 120 8.39 -16.00 -8.64
N PHE A 121 7.69 -16.44 -7.59
CA PHE A 121 8.02 -16.02 -6.22
C PHE A 121 9.39 -16.57 -5.76
N GLU A 122 9.73 -17.82 -6.10
CA GLU A 122 11.06 -18.38 -5.84
C GLU A 122 12.17 -17.54 -6.50
N ASN A 123 11.98 -17.12 -7.75
CA ASN A 123 12.89 -16.22 -8.43
C ASN A 123 13.03 -14.88 -7.69
N LEU A 124 11.92 -14.31 -7.19
CA LEU A 124 11.94 -13.08 -6.41
C LEU A 124 12.75 -13.22 -5.12
N LEU A 125 12.58 -14.34 -4.40
CA LEU A 125 13.37 -14.67 -3.20
C LEU A 125 14.86 -14.78 -3.54
N LEU A 126 15.18 -15.42 -4.66
CA LEU A 126 16.55 -15.57 -5.13
C LEU A 126 17.21 -14.23 -5.48
N ILE A 127 16.51 -13.38 -6.24
CA ILE A 127 16.98 -12.03 -6.63
C ILE A 127 17.23 -11.15 -5.40
N ASN A 128 16.44 -11.35 -4.34
CA ASN A 128 16.58 -10.65 -3.07
C ASN A 128 17.57 -11.31 -2.08
N ASN A 129 18.35 -12.32 -2.53
CA ASN A 129 19.35 -13.01 -1.72
C ASN A 129 18.80 -13.71 -0.46
N ILE A 130 17.54 -14.15 -0.48
CA ILE A 130 16.99 -15.00 0.57
C ILE A 130 17.61 -16.39 0.45
N ASP A 131 17.94 -17.03 1.58
CA ASP A 131 18.54 -18.36 1.59
C ASP A 131 17.65 -19.39 0.87
N ARG A 132 18.23 -20.04 -0.14
CA ARG A 132 17.56 -21.07 -0.95
C ARG A 132 17.03 -22.23 -0.13
N THR A 133 17.63 -22.51 1.03
CA THR A 133 17.14 -23.58 1.93
C THR A 133 15.72 -23.32 2.44
N LYS A 134 15.29 -22.05 2.48
CA LYS A 134 13.97 -21.64 2.97
C LYS A 134 12.91 -21.49 1.88
N HIS A 135 13.30 -21.45 0.60
CA HIS A 135 12.40 -21.07 -0.49
C HIS A 135 11.20 -22.00 -0.57
N ARG A 136 11.45 -23.32 -0.61
CA ARG A 136 10.40 -24.33 -0.70
C ARG A 136 9.49 -24.33 0.53
N GLU A 137 10.06 -24.27 1.73
CA GLU A 137 9.27 -24.23 2.96
C GLU A 137 8.38 -22.99 3.04
N LEU A 138 8.91 -21.81 2.69
CA LEU A 138 8.12 -20.58 2.66
C LEU A 138 6.98 -20.65 1.62
N ILE A 139 7.24 -21.20 0.43
CA ILE A 139 6.23 -21.33 -0.63
C ILE A 139 5.14 -22.32 -0.22
N ASP A 140 5.50 -23.49 0.31
CA ASP A 140 4.53 -24.49 0.81
C ASP A 140 3.66 -23.88 1.92
N ARG A 141 4.24 -23.11 2.85
CA ARG A 141 3.47 -22.39 3.89
C ARG A 141 2.57 -21.29 3.36
N LEU A 142 2.95 -20.66 2.25
CA LEU A 142 2.13 -19.65 1.59
C LEU A 142 0.97 -20.30 0.84
N TYR A 143 1.16 -21.48 0.23
CA TYR A 143 0.06 -22.22 -0.38
C TYR A 143 -0.99 -22.60 0.65
N ASP A 144 -0.60 -23.29 1.74
CA ASP A 144 -1.52 -23.69 2.80
C ASP A 144 -2.19 -22.48 3.49
N ALA A 145 -1.55 -21.31 3.49
CA ALA A 145 -2.17 -20.10 4.04
C ALA A 145 -3.24 -19.48 3.13
N LEU A 146 -3.22 -19.79 1.83
CA LEU A 146 -4.00 -19.11 0.79
C LEU A 146 -5.03 -20.02 0.10
N ASP A 147 -4.74 -21.32 -0.02
CA ASP A 147 -5.64 -22.25 -0.65
C ASP A 147 -6.83 -22.59 0.25
N SER A 148 -7.79 -23.36 -0.29
CA SER A 148 -9.05 -23.62 0.41
C SER A 148 -9.16 -25.04 0.95
N ASP A 149 -8.13 -25.87 0.78
CA ASP A 149 -8.16 -27.20 1.36
C ASP A 149 -7.57 -27.17 2.78
N ARG A 150 -7.31 -28.34 3.37
CA ARG A 150 -6.80 -28.44 4.74
C ARG A 150 -5.70 -29.49 4.81
N LEU A 151 -5.08 -29.77 3.67
CA LEU A 151 -4.08 -30.81 3.50
C LEU A 151 -2.74 -30.10 3.39
N PRO A 152 -1.86 -30.24 4.39
CA PRO A 152 -0.62 -29.52 4.36
C PRO A 152 0.27 -29.98 3.21
N GLU A 153 0.91 -29.04 2.53
CA GLU A 153 2.01 -29.31 1.60
C GLU A 153 3.20 -29.98 2.33
N PRO A 154 4.18 -30.59 1.62
CA PRO A 154 5.26 -31.36 2.23
C PRO A 154 6.04 -30.64 3.34
N PHE A 155 6.24 -29.32 3.22
CA PHE A 155 6.82 -28.47 4.25
C PHE A 155 5.83 -27.42 4.77
N GLY A 156 4.56 -27.56 4.41
CA GLY A 156 3.48 -26.65 4.75
C GLY A 156 2.97 -26.79 6.19
N ALA A 157 1.92 -26.05 6.50
CA ALA A 157 1.17 -26.16 7.72
C ALA A 157 -0.26 -25.69 7.59
N GLU A 158 -1.10 -26.40 8.32
CA GLU A 158 -2.53 -26.20 8.46
C GLU A 158 -2.91 -26.00 9.93
N ASP A 159 -4.21 -25.85 10.21
CA ASP A 159 -4.78 -25.68 11.56
C ASP A 159 -4.10 -26.52 12.66
N LEU A 160 -3.88 -27.82 12.42
CA LEU A 160 -3.26 -28.71 13.40
C LEU A 160 -1.85 -28.28 13.80
N PHE A 161 -1.04 -27.77 12.87
CA PHE A 161 0.28 -27.25 13.19
C PHE A 161 0.17 -26.00 14.07
N TYR A 162 -0.65 -25.02 13.67
CA TYR A 162 -0.77 -23.74 14.37
C TYR A 162 -1.38 -23.88 15.76
N THR A 163 -2.31 -24.82 15.97
CA THR A 163 -2.85 -25.11 17.31
C THR A 163 -1.81 -25.61 18.32
N THR A 164 -0.66 -26.09 17.85
CA THR A 164 0.46 -26.51 18.72
C THR A 164 1.48 -25.40 18.99
N GLN A 165 1.32 -24.24 18.35
CA GLN A 165 2.27 -23.12 18.42
C GLN A 165 1.62 -21.93 19.12
N ASP A 166 1.94 -21.73 20.40
CA ASP A 166 1.33 -20.69 21.23
C ASP A 166 1.54 -19.25 20.70
N GLU A 167 2.60 -19.03 19.91
CA GLU A 167 2.98 -17.72 19.38
C GLU A 167 2.44 -17.44 17.97
N LEU A 168 1.97 -18.46 17.25
CA LEU A 168 1.51 -18.32 15.87
C LEU A 168 -0.02 -18.23 15.80
N SER A 169 -0.52 -17.40 14.89
CA SER A 169 -1.95 -17.35 14.59
C SER A 169 -2.32 -18.44 13.60
N LEU A 170 -3.57 -18.92 13.65
CA LEU A 170 -4.12 -19.83 12.64
C LEU A 170 -3.97 -19.25 11.24
N ASN A 171 -3.72 -20.14 10.27
CA ASN A 171 -3.78 -19.78 8.87
C ASN A 171 -5.23 -19.44 8.47
N PRO A 172 -5.41 -18.52 7.51
CA PRO A 172 -6.73 -17.97 7.25
C PRO A 172 -7.52 -18.72 6.16
N ASP A 173 -6.96 -19.74 5.51
CA ASP A 173 -7.49 -20.52 4.37
C ASP A 173 -8.17 -19.62 3.30
N GLN A 174 -7.57 -18.46 3.06
CA GLN A 174 -8.13 -17.41 2.23
C GLN A 174 -7.05 -16.44 1.77
N LEU A 175 -7.37 -15.70 0.72
CA LEU A 175 -6.51 -14.62 0.21
C LEU A 175 -6.15 -13.62 1.31
N PHE A 176 -4.89 -13.19 1.33
CA PHE A 176 -4.45 -12.13 2.22
C PHE A 176 -5.16 -10.82 1.91
N LEU A 177 -5.68 -10.18 2.95
CA LEU A 177 -6.23 -8.83 2.91
C LEU A 177 -5.11 -7.78 2.96
N HIS A 178 -3.97 -8.14 3.55
CA HIS A 178 -2.80 -7.28 3.64
C HIS A 178 -1.51 -8.08 3.65
N LYS A 179 -0.49 -7.56 2.95
CA LYS A 179 0.83 -8.21 2.84
C LYS A 179 1.51 -8.48 4.18
N SER A 180 1.15 -7.77 5.26
CA SER A 180 1.72 -8.04 6.58
C SER A 180 1.35 -9.42 7.12
N GLN A 181 0.33 -10.09 6.59
CA GLN A 181 -0.06 -11.45 6.99
C GLN A 181 1.04 -12.48 6.73
N ILE A 182 1.97 -12.23 5.80
CA ILE A 182 3.16 -13.08 5.61
C ILE A 182 4.01 -13.23 6.89
N LYS A 183 3.94 -12.25 7.81
CA LYS A 183 4.65 -12.29 9.09
C LYS A 183 4.14 -13.42 10.00
N ASN A 184 2.88 -13.82 9.85
CA ASN A 184 2.27 -14.87 10.67
C ASN A 184 2.88 -16.26 10.39
N LEU A 185 3.52 -16.43 9.23
CA LEU A 185 4.19 -17.67 8.87
C LEU A 185 5.49 -17.89 9.66
N ALA A 186 6.08 -16.81 10.21
CA ALA A 186 7.32 -16.84 10.99
C ALA A 186 8.53 -17.53 10.31
N MET A 187 8.54 -17.60 8.97
CA MET A 187 9.59 -18.26 8.18
C MET A 187 10.79 -17.36 7.83
N LEU A 188 10.59 -16.05 7.87
CA LEU A 188 11.62 -15.06 7.55
C LEU A 188 11.99 -14.26 8.79
N THR A 189 13.29 -14.03 8.97
CA THR A 189 13.78 -13.04 9.94
C THR A 189 13.33 -11.63 9.54
N THR A 190 13.36 -10.67 10.48
CA THR A 190 13.03 -9.27 10.18
C THR A 190 13.84 -8.72 9.00
N SER A 191 15.14 -9.01 8.96
CA SER A 191 16.02 -8.55 7.88
C SER A 191 15.69 -9.18 6.53
N GLU A 192 15.39 -10.49 6.49
CA GLU A 192 14.99 -11.17 5.26
C GLU A 192 13.64 -10.65 4.75
N LEU A 193 12.69 -10.44 5.66
CA LEU A 193 11.39 -9.89 5.30
C LEU A 193 11.54 -8.47 4.73
N GLU A 194 12.35 -7.61 5.34
CA GLU A 194 12.61 -6.25 4.87
C GLU A 194 13.15 -6.21 3.44
N MET A 195 13.95 -7.21 3.02
CA MET A 195 14.49 -7.31 1.66
C MET A 195 13.38 -7.45 0.62
N ILE A 196 12.34 -8.24 0.90
CA ILE A 196 11.25 -8.51 -0.06
C ILE A 196 10.01 -7.64 0.16
N TYR A 197 9.85 -7.01 1.33
CA TYR A 197 8.58 -6.40 1.75
C TYR A 197 8.11 -5.26 0.83
N LYS A 198 9.05 -4.57 0.17
CA LYS A 198 8.74 -3.53 -0.82
C LYS A 198 8.25 -4.11 -2.15
N ASN A 199 8.73 -5.30 -2.52
CA ASN A 199 8.40 -5.95 -3.78
C ASN A 199 7.07 -6.71 -3.72
N ILE A 200 6.50 -6.97 -2.54
CA ILE A 200 5.27 -7.76 -2.39
C ILE A 200 4.05 -6.90 -2.05
N CYS A 201 2.88 -7.42 -2.39
CA CYS A 201 1.57 -6.89 -2.01
C CYS A 201 0.53 -7.99 -1.80
N ALA A 202 -0.66 -7.60 -1.34
CA ALA A 202 -1.82 -8.47 -1.24
C ALA A 202 -3.01 -7.69 -1.80
N LEU A 203 -3.39 -8.02 -3.03
CA LEU A 203 -4.50 -7.42 -3.76
C LEU A 203 -5.57 -8.49 -3.99
N PRO A 204 -6.86 -8.12 -4.11
CA PRO A 204 -7.96 -9.07 -4.29
C PRO A 204 -8.01 -9.61 -5.73
N ASP A 205 -6.88 -10.10 -6.23
CA ASP A 205 -6.65 -10.62 -7.57
C ASP A 205 -5.75 -11.85 -7.48
N ASN A 206 -5.85 -12.73 -8.46
CA ASN A 206 -5.00 -13.91 -8.62
C ASN A 206 -4.17 -13.86 -9.91
N ASP A 207 -4.36 -12.83 -10.75
CA ASP A 207 -3.58 -12.62 -11.96
C ASP A 207 -2.20 -12.02 -11.65
N VAL A 208 -1.17 -12.57 -12.29
CA VAL A 208 0.17 -11.94 -12.34
C VAL A 208 0.19 -10.95 -13.48
N VAL A 209 0.42 -9.69 -13.17
CA VAL A 209 0.60 -8.63 -14.16
C VAL A 209 1.64 -7.64 -13.66
N PHE A 210 2.35 -7.01 -14.59
CA PHE A 210 3.31 -5.96 -14.30
C PHE A 210 3.09 -4.80 -15.28
N ASN A 211 2.89 -3.59 -14.76
CA ASN A 211 2.79 -2.38 -15.56
C ASN A 211 4.18 -1.87 -15.98
N ILE A 212 4.53 -2.09 -17.24
CA ILE A 212 5.86 -1.74 -17.75
C ILE A 212 6.12 -0.22 -17.75
N ASN A 213 5.07 0.60 -17.83
CA ASN A 213 5.20 2.07 -17.81
C ASN A 213 5.60 2.62 -16.44
N GLU A 214 5.39 1.85 -15.37
CA GLU A 214 5.77 2.20 -14.00
C GLU A 214 7.00 1.39 -13.52
N LEU A 215 7.74 0.76 -14.45
CA LEU A 215 9.03 0.14 -14.15
C LEU A 215 10.03 1.19 -13.65
N ASN A 216 10.67 0.92 -12.52
CA ASN A 216 11.69 1.76 -11.92
C ASN A 216 12.69 0.93 -11.08
N ASN A 217 13.66 1.62 -10.47
CA ASN A 217 14.72 1.00 -9.68
C ASN A 217 14.24 0.32 -8.39
N GLU A 218 13.02 0.59 -7.93
CA GLU A 218 12.47 0.01 -6.70
C GLU A 218 11.70 -1.29 -6.96
N ASN A 219 11.18 -1.50 -8.18
CA ASN A 219 10.30 -2.62 -8.52
C ASN A 219 10.85 -3.58 -9.60
N TYR A 220 12.01 -3.29 -10.21
CA TYR A 220 12.56 -4.14 -11.28
C TYR A 220 12.76 -5.61 -10.90
N GLN A 221 13.00 -5.90 -9.63
CA GLN A 221 13.19 -7.28 -9.14
C GLN A 221 11.92 -8.13 -9.33
N VAL A 222 10.73 -7.51 -9.26
CA VAL A 222 9.46 -8.17 -9.57
C VAL A 222 9.40 -8.53 -11.04
N LEU A 223 9.76 -7.60 -11.94
CA LEU A 223 9.80 -7.89 -13.37
C LEU A 223 10.79 -9.01 -13.70
N LEU A 224 11.98 -9.00 -13.10
CA LEU A 224 12.99 -10.06 -13.26
C LEU A 224 12.53 -11.40 -12.70
N SER A 225 11.69 -11.40 -11.67
CA SER A 225 11.15 -12.65 -11.10
C SER A 225 10.19 -13.37 -12.06
N ILE A 226 9.48 -12.60 -12.90
CA ILE A 226 8.57 -13.08 -13.93
C ILE A 226 9.33 -13.42 -15.23
N TYR A 227 10.30 -12.57 -15.61
CA TYR A 227 11.10 -12.71 -16.82
C TYR A 227 12.60 -12.85 -16.49
N PRO A 228 13.06 -14.05 -16.06
CA PRO A 228 14.42 -14.26 -15.60
C PRO A 228 15.50 -14.14 -16.70
N ASP A 229 15.12 -14.16 -17.98
CA ASP A 229 16.03 -14.01 -19.11
C ASP A 229 16.41 -12.55 -19.40
N LEU A 230 15.76 -11.58 -18.73
CA LEU A 230 16.15 -10.18 -18.77
C LEU A 230 17.43 -9.94 -17.95
N SER A 231 18.36 -9.18 -18.53
CA SER A 231 19.53 -8.68 -17.82
C SER A 231 19.26 -7.31 -17.18
N LEU A 232 20.09 -6.90 -16.21
CA LEU A 232 20.03 -5.55 -15.64
C LEU A 232 20.19 -4.45 -16.70
N LYS A 233 20.94 -4.72 -17.77
CA LYS A 233 21.08 -3.81 -18.91
C LYS A 233 19.78 -3.71 -19.71
N ASP A 234 19.04 -4.81 -19.86
CA ASP A 234 17.74 -4.79 -20.50
C ASP A 234 16.75 -3.96 -19.66
N ILE A 235 16.75 -4.12 -18.33
CA ILE A 235 15.95 -3.29 -17.40
C ILE A 235 16.30 -1.80 -17.53
N GLU A 236 17.58 -1.46 -17.50
CA GLU A 236 18.04 -0.07 -17.66
C GLU A 236 17.58 0.49 -19.01
N THR A 237 17.66 -0.30 -20.08
CA THR A 237 17.19 0.09 -21.42
C THR A 237 15.68 0.37 -21.42
N ILE A 238 14.86 -0.49 -20.78
CA ILE A 238 13.41 -0.26 -20.68
C ILE A 238 13.10 1.03 -19.92
N ILE A 239 13.83 1.32 -18.83
CA ILE A 239 13.59 2.54 -18.04
C ILE A 239 13.98 3.79 -18.84
N LEU A 240 15.16 3.78 -19.49
CA LEU A 240 15.70 4.95 -20.20
C LEU A 240 15.02 5.21 -21.55
N SER A 241 14.54 4.17 -22.24
CA SER A 241 13.82 4.31 -23.51
C SER A 241 12.35 4.70 -23.35
N LYS A 242 11.84 4.85 -22.11
CA LYS A 242 10.43 5.15 -21.86
C LYS A 242 10.04 6.53 -22.41
N PRO A 243 9.09 6.62 -23.36
CA PRO A 243 8.56 7.91 -23.83
C PRO A 243 7.85 8.69 -22.72
N ILE A 244 7.66 9.99 -22.91
CA ILE A 244 6.93 10.85 -21.95
C ILE A 244 5.49 10.35 -21.75
N GLU A 245 4.85 9.92 -22.83
CA GLU A 245 3.51 9.34 -22.86
C GLU A 245 3.45 7.85 -22.48
N GLY A 246 4.58 7.25 -22.11
CA GLY A 246 4.74 5.83 -21.86
C GLY A 246 4.74 4.99 -23.15
N TYR A 247 5.08 3.71 -22.99
CA TYR A 247 4.90 2.69 -24.03
C TYR A 247 3.42 2.50 -24.32
N GLN A 248 3.07 2.45 -25.61
CA GLN A 248 1.68 2.39 -26.04
C GLN A 248 1.11 0.97 -26.10
N ASN A 249 1.97 0.00 -26.42
CA ASN A 249 1.67 -1.43 -26.53
C ASN A 249 2.98 -2.22 -26.61
N PHE A 250 2.87 -3.55 -26.65
CA PHE A 250 4.02 -4.44 -26.65
C PHE A 250 4.92 -4.27 -27.87
N SER A 251 4.36 -4.08 -29.07
CA SER A 251 5.16 -3.83 -30.28
C SER A 251 5.99 -2.55 -30.15
N ASN A 252 5.41 -1.48 -29.62
CA ASN A 252 6.09 -0.22 -29.40
C ASN A 252 7.22 -0.33 -28.35
N LEU A 253 6.99 -1.13 -27.28
CA LEU A 253 8.03 -1.45 -26.30
C LEU A 253 9.24 -2.14 -26.94
N LEU A 254 9.01 -3.17 -27.75
CA LEU A 254 10.11 -3.91 -28.39
C LEU A 254 10.87 -3.05 -29.39
N GLU A 255 10.18 -2.21 -30.16
CA GLU A 255 10.81 -1.29 -31.13
C GLU A 255 11.74 -0.27 -30.45
N LEU A 256 11.30 0.31 -29.33
CA LEU A 256 12.06 1.35 -28.62
C LEU A 256 13.21 0.79 -27.77
N THR A 257 13.11 -0.46 -27.32
CA THR A 257 14.11 -1.10 -26.45
C THR A 257 15.06 -2.04 -27.19
N ASN A 258 14.69 -2.50 -28.40
CA ASN A 258 15.36 -3.57 -29.13
C ASN A 258 15.51 -4.89 -28.33
N ILE A 259 14.66 -5.10 -27.31
CA ILE A 259 14.60 -6.36 -26.59
C ILE A 259 13.94 -7.41 -27.48
N THR A 260 14.42 -8.65 -27.40
CA THR A 260 13.86 -9.75 -28.18
C THR A 260 12.62 -10.31 -27.50
N ALA A 261 11.62 -10.69 -28.29
CA ALA A 261 10.40 -11.35 -27.80
C ALA A 261 10.66 -12.73 -27.14
N PHE A 262 11.90 -13.23 -27.19
CA PHE A 262 12.34 -14.40 -26.43
C PHE A 262 12.56 -14.08 -24.94
N LYS A 263 13.11 -12.90 -24.62
CA LYS A 263 13.41 -12.50 -23.24
C LYS A 263 12.20 -11.91 -22.50
N LEU A 264 11.27 -11.33 -23.25
CA LEU A 264 10.12 -10.62 -22.73
C LEU A 264 8.93 -10.94 -23.62
N THR A 265 7.86 -11.49 -23.03
CA THR A 265 6.59 -11.75 -23.72
C THR A 265 5.51 -10.77 -23.24
N GLU A 266 4.35 -10.77 -23.89
CA GLU A 266 3.23 -9.90 -23.52
C GLU A 266 2.40 -10.48 -22.35
N ASP A 267 2.54 -11.77 -22.04
CA ASP A 267 1.59 -12.55 -21.23
C ASP A 267 1.32 -11.97 -19.83
N TYR A 268 2.33 -11.34 -19.22
CA TYR A 268 2.25 -10.75 -17.88
C TYR A 268 2.44 -9.22 -17.89
N LEU A 269 2.34 -8.57 -19.04
CA LEU A 269 2.52 -7.12 -19.15
C LEU A 269 1.19 -6.38 -19.25
N THR A 270 1.13 -5.24 -18.59
CA THR A 270 0.15 -4.19 -18.84
C THR A 270 0.87 -2.87 -19.09
N PHE A 271 0.15 -1.92 -19.69
CA PHE A 271 0.63 -0.56 -19.99
C PHE A 271 -0.10 0.51 -19.18
N GLU A 272 -1.10 0.07 -18.41
CA GLU A 272 -1.87 0.89 -17.48
C GLU A 272 -2.00 0.13 -16.15
N PRO A 273 -2.03 0.83 -15.01
CA PRO A 273 -2.23 0.23 -13.71
C PRO A 273 -3.56 -0.54 -13.65
N LYS A 274 -3.58 -1.71 -13.03
CA LYS A 274 -4.82 -2.36 -12.58
C LYS A 274 -5.29 -1.79 -11.24
N TYR A 275 -4.34 -1.46 -10.37
CA TYR A 275 -4.58 -0.98 -9.02
C TYR A 275 -3.77 0.28 -8.74
N ILE A 276 -4.40 1.30 -8.16
CA ILE A 276 -3.72 2.54 -7.77
C ILE A 276 -3.94 2.75 -6.27
N GLN A 277 -2.86 3.03 -5.55
CA GLN A 277 -2.93 3.62 -4.22
C GLN A 277 -2.86 5.14 -4.35
N ILE A 278 -3.83 5.83 -3.77
CA ILE A 278 -3.89 7.28 -3.69
C ILE A 278 -3.66 7.68 -2.24
N LEU A 279 -2.64 8.49 -2.00
CA LEU A 279 -2.34 9.06 -0.70
C LEU A 279 -2.67 10.55 -0.72
N TYR A 280 -3.72 10.92 -0.01
CA TYR A 280 -4.13 12.29 0.19
C TYR A 280 -3.52 12.80 1.50
N LYS A 281 -2.63 13.78 1.42
CA LYS A 281 -2.02 14.44 2.57
C LYS A 281 -2.64 15.82 2.72
N VAL A 282 -3.25 16.06 3.87
CA VAL A 282 -3.85 17.37 4.15
C VAL A 282 -3.18 17.96 5.37
N LYS A 283 -2.72 19.20 5.22
CA LYS A 283 -2.17 19.98 6.33
C LYS A 283 -3.21 21.00 6.80
N TYR A 284 -3.52 20.95 8.09
CA TYR A 284 -4.38 21.93 8.74
C TYR A 284 -3.70 22.46 10.01
N GLU A 285 -3.33 23.74 9.99
CA GLU A 285 -2.48 24.36 11.01
C GLU A 285 -1.20 23.52 11.24
N ASP A 286 -1.01 23.02 12.47
CA ASP A 286 0.11 22.16 12.87
C ASP A 286 -0.25 20.66 12.83
N THR A 287 -1.42 20.30 12.31
CA THR A 287 -1.88 18.91 12.19
C THR A 287 -1.82 18.42 10.75
N PHE A 288 -1.48 17.15 10.60
CA PHE A 288 -1.53 16.45 9.33
C PHE A 288 -2.56 15.33 9.42
N PHE A 289 -3.21 15.03 8.32
CA PHE A 289 -3.94 13.79 8.18
C PHE A 289 -3.70 13.20 6.82
N ASN A 290 -3.60 11.87 6.79
CA ASN A 290 -3.38 11.11 5.58
C ASN A 290 -4.58 10.18 5.37
N LEU A 291 -5.21 10.28 4.20
CA LEU A 291 -6.15 9.28 3.72
C LEU A 291 -5.45 8.47 2.63
N LEU A 292 -5.32 7.16 2.87
CA LEU A 292 -4.82 6.21 1.90
C LEU A 292 -5.99 5.42 1.34
N SER A 293 -6.13 5.41 0.02
CA SER A 293 -7.17 4.68 -0.68
C SER A 293 -6.57 3.79 -1.75
N ILE A 294 -6.97 2.52 -1.79
CA ILE A 294 -6.60 1.61 -2.86
C ILE A 294 -7.82 1.44 -3.76
N ILE A 295 -7.65 1.72 -5.05
CA ILE A 295 -8.69 1.59 -6.06
C ILE A 295 -8.30 0.53 -7.10
N THR A 296 -9.32 -0.13 -7.66
CA THR A 296 -9.21 -0.94 -8.89
C THR A 296 -9.64 -0.10 -10.09
N LEU A 297 -9.06 -0.34 -11.26
CA LEU A 297 -9.50 0.26 -12.52
C LEU A 297 -10.42 -0.66 -13.34
N GLU A 298 -10.60 -1.91 -12.91
CA GLU A 298 -11.46 -2.89 -13.61
C GLU A 298 -12.94 -2.54 -13.50
N SER A 299 -13.35 -1.91 -12.39
CA SER A 299 -14.71 -1.40 -12.22
C SER A 299 -14.74 0.13 -12.24
N ARG A 300 -15.66 0.70 -13.03
CA ARG A 300 -15.93 2.15 -13.02
C ARG A 300 -16.83 2.59 -11.87
N ASN A 301 -17.66 1.69 -11.34
CA ASN A 301 -18.60 1.96 -10.26
C ASN A 301 -18.18 1.16 -9.01
N ASN A 302 -18.04 1.83 -7.86
CA ASN A 302 -17.53 1.22 -6.62
C ASN A 302 -16.12 0.62 -6.79
N ASN A 303 -15.20 1.46 -7.23
CA ASN A 303 -13.83 1.09 -7.55
C ASN A 303 -12.88 1.11 -6.34
N ILE A 304 -13.38 1.36 -5.13
CA ILE A 304 -12.58 1.51 -3.92
C ILE A 304 -12.55 0.19 -3.17
N ILE A 305 -11.35 -0.37 -3.00
CA ILE A 305 -11.13 -1.66 -2.34
C ILE A 305 -10.93 -1.45 -0.84
N ARG A 306 -10.11 -0.46 -0.49
CA ARG A 306 -9.73 -0.19 0.89
C ARG A 306 -9.50 1.29 1.11
N ARG A 307 -9.87 1.75 2.30
CA ARG A 307 -9.44 3.04 2.85
C ARG A 307 -8.75 2.83 4.18
N SER A 308 -7.74 3.62 4.45
CA SER A 308 -7.08 3.71 5.75
C SER A 308 -6.82 5.17 6.05
N ILE A 309 -7.05 5.56 7.31
CA ILE A 309 -6.76 6.91 7.78
C ILE A 309 -5.65 6.80 8.81
N SER A 310 -4.61 7.62 8.66
CA SER A 310 -3.58 7.80 9.67
C SER A 310 -3.41 9.28 9.98
N THR A 311 -3.17 9.59 11.24
CA THR A 311 -2.83 10.93 11.74
C THR A 311 -1.33 11.08 11.88
#